data_AF-A0A2W7ASV1-F1
#
_entry.id   AF-A0A2W7ASV1-F1
#
_cell.length_a   1.000
_cell.length_b   1.000
_cell.length_c   1.000
_cell.angle_alpha   90.00
_cell.angle_beta   90.00
_cell.angle_gamma   90.00
#
_symmetry.space_group_name_H-M   'P 1'
#
loop_
_entity.id
_entity.type
_entity.pdbx_description
1 polymer ?
#
loop_
_entity_poly.entity_id
_entity_poly.type
_entity_poly.pdbx_seq_one_letter_code
_entity_poly.pdbx_strand_id
1 'polypeptide(L)'
;MTTFVLYSKPGCHLCEGLEEKLLAVAHLPFALEVRDITTRDDWFQRYQYEIPVLCQVQSTASGSQEIPLPRLSPRASQARVEQLIQTYIGQSKAE
;
A
#
# COMPACT_ATOMS: atom_id res chain seq x y z
N MET A 1 7.23 2.67 -13.55
CA MET A 1 7.23 3.22 -12.17
C MET A 1 6.08 2.57 -11.44
N THR A 2 6.33 1.94 -10.30
CA THR A 2 5.32 1.16 -9.57
C THR A 2 4.51 2.10 -8.68
N THR A 3 3.19 2.00 -8.72
CA THR A 3 2.32 2.82 -7.85
C THR A 3 1.72 1.92 -6.78
N PHE A 4 1.72 2.39 -5.54
CA PHE A 4 1.09 1.74 -4.41
C PHE A 4 -0.01 2.63 -3.84
N VAL A 5 -1.10 2.01 -3.40
CA VAL A 5 -2.24 2.67 -2.75
C VAL A 5 -2.33 2.16 -1.32
N LEU A 6 -2.19 3.05 -0.34
CA LEU A 6 -2.42 2.76 1.07
C LEU A 6 -3.83 3.21 1.44
N TYR A 7 -4.70 2.24 1.71
CA TYR A 7 -6.00 2.48 2.31
C TYR A 7 -5.84 2.67 3.82
N SER A 8 -6.19 3.85 4.31
CA SER A 8 -6.06 4.27 5.71
C SER A 8 -7.36 4.93 6.21
N LYS A 9 -7.41 5.27 7.50
CA LYS A 9 -8.47 6.14 8.07
C LYS A 9 -7.88 7.09 9.09
N PRO A 10 -8.49 8.27 9.32
CA PRO A 10 -8.08 9.17 10.38
C PRO A 10 -8.22 8.51 11.77
N GLY A 11 -7.26 8.77 12.65
CA GLY A 11 -7.23 8.20 14.01
C GLY A 11 -6.77 6.73 14.08
N CYS A 12 -6.13 6.22 13.03
CA CYS A 12 -5.58 4.86 12.99
C CYS A 12 -4.06 4.88 13.21
N HIS A 13 -3.60 4.66 14.45
CA HIS A 13 -2.17 4.58 14.77
C HIS A 13 -1.40 3.51 14.00
N LEU A 14 -2.08 2.40 13.64
CA LEU A 14 -1.48 1.35 12.82
C LEU A 14 -1.19 1.83 11.40
N CYS A 15 -2.07 2.69 10.87
CA CYS A 15 -1.98 3.23 9.53
C CYS A 15 -0.88 4.31 9.48
N GLU A 16 -0.88 5.22 10.45
CA GLU A 16 0.16 6.26 10.63
C GLU A 16 1.56 5.61 10.66
N GLY A 17 1.76 4.60 11.52
CA GLY A 17 3.06 3.95 11.64
C GLY A 17 3.50 3.15 10.40
N LEU A 18 2.57 2.72 9.54
CA LEU A 18 2.93 2.12 8.24
C LEU A 18 3.25 3.21 7.21
N GLU A 19 2.47 4.27 7.17
CA GLU A 19 2.68 5.41 6.28
C GLU A 19 4.05 6.06 6.52
N GLU A 20 4.43 6.32 7.78
CA GLU A 20 5.74 6.85 8.13
C GLU A 20 6.88 5.96 7.62
N LYS A 21 6.74 4.63 7.73
CA LYS A 21 7.73 3.68 7.22
C LYS A 21 7.80 3.69 5.70
N LEU A 22 6.67 3.85 5.02
CA LEU A 22 6.60 3.96 3.56
C LEU A 22 7.24 5.27 3.06
N LEU A 23 6.99 6.38 3.76
CA LEU A 23 7.62 7.67 3.49
C LEU A 23 9.14 7.62 3.72
N ALA A 24 9.60 6.90 4.75
CA ALA A 24 11.03 6.71 4.99
C ALA A 24 11.74 5.93 3.86
N VAL A 25 11.00 5.09 3.12
CA VAL A 25 11.52 4.36 1.95
C VAL A 25 11.20 5.04 0.62
N ALA A 26 10.70 6.28 0.63
CA ALA A 26 10.37 7.05 -0.59
C ALA A 26 11.58 7.36 -1.49
N HIS A 27 12.80 7.00 -1.07
CA HIS A 27 13.99 7.00 -1.92
C HIS A 27 13.95 5.91 -3.02
N LEU A 28 13.08 4.91 -2.88
CA LEU A 28 12.83 3.88 -3.89
C LEU A 28 11.93 4.42 -5.02
N PRO A 29 12.03 3.88 -6.25
CA PRO A 29 11.31 4.40 -7.42
C PRO A 29 9.84 3.95 -7.48
N PHE A 30 9.05 4.33 -6.47
CA PHE A 30 7.61 4.09 -6.44
C PHE A 30 6.82 5.38 -6.14
N ALA A 31 5.54 5.37 -6.51
CA ALA A 31 4.58 6.38 -6.10
C ALA A 31 3.69 5.80 -4.99
N LEU A 32 3.40 6.60 -3.96
CA LEU A 32 2.45 6.24 -2.90
C LEU A 32 1.24 7.16 -2.96
N GLU A 33 0.05 6.57 -3.02
CA GLU A 33 -1.23 7.26 -2.89
C GLU A 33 -1.89 6.82 -1.60
N VAL A 34 -2.24 7.76 -0.72
CA VAL A 34 -2.97 7.45 0.52
C VAL A 34 -4.44 7.76 0.30
N ARG A 35 -5.30 6.78 0.53
CA ARG A 35 -6.75 6.89 0.35
C ARG A 35 -7.46 6.65 1.66
N ASP A 36 -8.22 7.65 2.09
CA ASP A 36 -9.05 7.54 3.29
C ASP A 36 -10.31 6.74 2.97
N ILE A 37 -10.43 5.56 3.59
CA ILE A 37 -11.58 4.67 3.39
C ILE A 37 -12.90 5.29 3.87
N THR A 38 -12.88 6.33 4.70
CA THR A 38 -14.10 7.01 5.20
C THR A 38 -14.67 8.00 4.20
N THR A 39 -13.92 8.35 3.15
CA THR A 39 -14.39 9.28 2.11
C THR A 39 -15.35 8.63 1.11
N ARG A 40 -15.41 7.29 1.10
CA ARG A 40 -16.15 6.50 0.13
C ARG A 40 -16.68 5.21 0.74
N ASP A 41 -17.99 5.00 0.64
CA ASP A 41 -18.65 3.82 1.20
C ASP A 41 -18.11 2.49 0.65
N ASP A 42 -17.74 2.42 -0.64
CA ASP A 42 -17.19 1.21 -1.24
C ASP A 42 -15.84 0.81 -0.62
N TRP A 43 -14.99 1.80 -0.31
CA TRP A 43 -13.73 1.54 0.39
C TRP A 43 -13.97 1.20 1.85
N PHE A 44 -14.87 1.91 2.51
CA PHE A 44 -15.21 1.65 3.90
C PHE A 44 -15.72 0.22 4.08
N GLN A 45 -16.74 -0.19 3.31
CA GLN A 45 -17.33 -1.52 3.40
C GLN A 45 -16.29 -2.62 3.15
N ARG A 46 -15.37 -2.39 2.20
CA ARG A 46 -14.34 -3.36 1.85
C ARG A 46 -13.21 -3.46 2.87
N TYR A 47 -12.76 -2.33 3.43
CA TYR A 47 -11.48 -2.28 4.17
C TYR A 47 -11.62 -1.90 5.65
N GLN A 48 -12.79 -1.50 6.16
CA GLN A 48 -13.00 -1.02 7.55
C GLN A 48 -12.40 -1.93 8.65
N TYR A 49 -12.34 -3.24 8.42
CA TYR A 49 -11.81 -4.23 9.36
C TYR A 49 -10.40 -4.72 9.02
N GLU A 50 -9.87 -4.35 7.85
CA GLU A 50 -8.58 -4.84 7.34
C GLU A 50 -7.51 -3.75 7.25
N ILE A 51 -7.88 -2.47 7.38
CA ILE A 51 -6.91 -1.38 7.39
C ILE A 51 -5.84 -1.54 8.49
N PRO A 52 -4.57 -1.20 8.20
CA PRO A 52 -4.09 -0.64 6.93
C PRO A 52 -3.95 -1.69 5.82
N VAL A 53 -4.41 -1.36 4.60
CA VAL A 53 -4.28 -2.20 3.41
C VAL A 53 -3.41 -1.50 2.37
N LEU A 54 -2.32 -2.14 1.95
CA LEU A 54 -1.45 -1.65 0.89
C LEU A 54 -1.72 -2.44 -0.39
N CYS A 55 -1.98 -1.76 -1.49
CA CYS A 55 -2.20 -2.36 -2.81
C CYS A 55 -1.13 -1.90 -3.79
N GLN A 56 -0.72 -2.75 -4.72
CA GLN A 56 0.05 -2.38 -5.89
C GLN A 56 -0.90 -2.14 -7.06
N VAL A 57 -0.70 -1.03 -7.75
CA VAL A 57 -1.36 -0.77 -9.04
C VAL A 57 -0.52 -1.40 -10.14
N GLN A 58 -1.06 -2.41 -10.79
CA GLN A 58 -0.48 -3.05 -11.97
C GLN A 58 -1.21 -2.58 -13.23
N SER A 59 -0.46 -2.21 -14.25
CA SER A 59 -1.01 -1.84 -15.56
C SER A 59 -1.08 -3.10 -16.43
N THR A 60 -2.28 -3.46 -16.85
CA THR A 60 -2.55 -4.61 -17.72
C THR A 60 -3.05 -4.13 -19.08
N ALA A 61 -3.11 -5.03 -20.07
CA ALA A 61 -3.65 -4.72 -21.39
C ALA A 61 -5.11 -4.20 -21.37
N SER A 62 -5.87 -4.48 -20.29
CA SER A 62 -7.28 -4.07 -20.14
C SER A 62 -7.49 -2.87 -19.22
N GLY A 63 -6.41 -2.27 -18.70
CA GLY A 63 -6.46 -1.14 -17.76
C GLY A 63 -5.63 -1.37 -16.51
N SER A 64 -5.84 -0.56 -15.48
CA SER A 64 -5.13 -0.66 -14.20
C SER A 64 -5.90 -1.53 -13.21
N GLN A 65 -5.19 -2.44 -12.54
CA GLN A 65 -5.72 -3.30 -11.49
C GLN A 65 -4.99 -3.06 -10.17
N GLU A 66 -5.74 -2.97 -9.08
CA GLU A 66 -5.20 -2.86 -7.72
C GLU A 66 -5.12 -4.25 -7.08
N ILE A 67 -3.92 -4.68 -6.72
CA ILE A 67 -3.65 -5.98 -6.12
C ILE A 67 -3.16 -5.78 -4.68
N PRO A 68 -3.89 -6.27 -3.66
CA PRO A 68 -3.48 -6.13 -2.27
C PRO A 68 -2.20 -6.91 -1.99
N LEU A 69 -1.27 -6.28 -1.28
CA LEU A 69 -0.04 -6.89 -0.78
C LEU A 69 -0.33 -7.74 0.47
N PRO A 70 0.55 -8.70 0.79
CA PRO A 70 0.45 -9.44 2.03
C PRO A 70 0.49 -8.49 3.23
N ARG A 71 -0.36 -8.79 4.24
CA ARG A 71 -0.48 -7.95 5.42
C ARG A 71 0.85 -7.91 6.18
N LEU A 72 1.29 -6.70 6.49
CA LEU A 72 2.43 -6.46 7.36
C LEU A 72 1.97 -6.49 8.82
N SER A 73 2.81 -7.07 9.68
CA SER A 73 2.59 -6.96 11.13
C SER A 73 2.67 -5.49 11.55
N PRO A 74 1.80 -5.02 12.48
CA PRO A 74 1.94 -3.73 13.13
C PRO A 74 3.35 -3.43 13.66
N ARG A 75 4.04 -4.49 14.09
CA ARG A 75 5.37 -4.44 14.68
C ARG A 75 6.49 -4.69 13.66
N ALA A 76 6.17 -4.75 12.37
CA ALA A 76 7.17 -4.90 11.32
C ALA A 76 8.17 -3.73 11.38
N SER A 77 9.46 -4.05 11.31
CA SER A 77 10.52 -3.03 11.24
C SER A 77 10.50 -2.32 9.88
N GLN A 78 11.10 -1.11 9.83
CA GLN A 78 11.24 -0.36 8.58
C GLN A 78 11.92 -1.19 7.48
N ALA A 79 13.00 -1.91 7.82
CA ALA A 79 13.69 -2.78 6.89
C ALA A 79 12.77 -3.85 6.28
N ARG A 80 11.82 -4.40 7.06
CA ARG A 80 10.87 -5.39 6.54
C ARG A 80 9.87 -4.77 5.56
N VAL A 81 9.42 -3.54 5.82
CA VAL A 81 8.56 -2.79 4.89
C VAL A 81 9.33 -2.52 3.60
N GLU A 82 10.57 -2.05 3.70
CA GLU A 82 11.43 -1.77 2.55
C GLU A 82 11.63 -3.01 1.67
N GLN A 83 11.99 -4.15 2.27
CA GLN A 83 12.16 -5.41 1.56
C GLN A 83 10.90 -5.82 0.80
N LEU A 84 9.72 -5.61 1.40
CA LEU A 84 8.45 -5.89 0.75
C LEU A 84 8.29 -4.98 -0.47
N ILE A 85 8.43 -3.67 -0.30
CA ILE A 85 8.31 -2.71 -1.41
C ILE A 85 9.29 -3.03 -2.54
N GLN A 86 10.56 -3.31 -2.23
CA GLN A 86 11.57 -3.70 -3.23
C GLN A 86 11.17 -4.95 -4.00
N THR A 87 10.62 -5.97 -3.32
CA THR A 87 10.13 -7.20 -3.95
C THR A 87 9.06 -6.90 -4.98
N TYR A 88 8.09 -6.03 -4.65
CA TYR A 88 6.95 -5.74 -5.53
C TYR A 88 7.27 -4.69 -6.61
N ILE A 89 8.23 -3.79 -6.38
CA ILE A 89 8.71 -2.88 -7.44
C ILE A 89 9.27 -3.70 -8.61
N GLY A 90 10.05 -4.75 -8.33
CA GLY A 90 10.65 -5.63 -9.36
C GLY A 90 9.67 -6.55 -10.07
N GLN A 91 8.53 -6.88 -9.45
CA GLN A 91 7.51 -7.78 -10.00
C GLN A 91 6.62 -7.15 -11.09
N SER A 92 6.67 -5.82 -11.28
CA SER A 92 5.91 -5.15 -12.35
C SER A 92 6.39 -5.49 -13.78
N LYS A 93 7.32 -6.42 -13.92
CA LYS A 93 7.94 -6.88 -15.17
C LYS A 93 7.85 -8.41 -15.27
N ALA A 94 6.63 -8.94 -15.28
CA ALA A 94 6.36 -10.29 -15.74
C ALA A 94 5.44 -10.18 -16.95
N GLU A 95 6.09 -10.17 -18.11
CA GLU A 95 5.51 -10.35 -19.44
C GLU A 95 5.09 -11.81 -19.62
#